data_AF-A0A948CE62-F1
#
_entry.id   AF-A0A948CE62-F1
#
_cell.length_a   1.000
_cell.length_b   1.000
_cell.length_c   1.000
_cell.angle_alpha   90.00
_cell.angle_beta   90.00
_cell.angle_gamma   90.00
#
_symmetry.space_group_name_H-M   'P 1'
#
loop_
_entity.id
_entity.type
_entity.pdbx_description
1 polymer ?
#
loop_
_entity_poly.entity_id
_entity_poly.type
_entity_poly.pdbx_seq_one_letter_code
_entity_poly.pdbx_strand_id
1 'polypeptide(L)' 'VASSRDRITITAAHGGQVVEWLVEDGDPVSPGQPLLRLHPMGSE' A
#
# COMPACT_ATOMS: atom_id res chain seq x y z
N VAL A 1 -12.97 -24.35 8.96
CA VAL A 1 -11.89 -23.53 9.57
C VAL A 1 -12.10 -22.11 9.09
N ALA A 2 -12.39 -21.16 9.98
CA ALA A 2 -12.59 -19.76 9.60
C ALA A 2 -11.25 -19.05 9.72
N SER A 3 -10.51 -18.91 8.61
CA SER A 3 -9.41 -17.94 8.56
C SER A 3 -10.05 -16.57 8.76
N SER A 4 -9.73 -15.90 9.86
CA SER A 4 -10.13 -14.52 10.06
C SER A 4 -9.38 -13.70 9.02
N ARG A 5 -10.03 -13.42 7.88
CA ARG A 5 -9.50 -12.54 6.84
C ARG A 5 -9.55 -11.13 7.41
N ASP A 6 -8.55 -10.80 8.22
CA ASP A 6 -8.32 -9.44 8.67
C ASP A 6 -8.09 -8.57 7.44
N ARG A 7 -8.80 -7.43 7.38
CA ARG A 7 -8.70 -6.50 6.26
C ARG A 7 -8.43 -5.12 6.83
N ILE A 8 -7.26 -4.59 6.52
CA ILE A 8 -6.81 -3.28 6.97
C ILE A 8 -6.84 -2.33 5.78
N THR A 9 -7.46 -1.17 5.96
CA THR A 9 -7.40 -0.10 4.96
C THR A 9 -6.12 0.69 5.18
N ILE A 10 -5.24 0.70 4.18
CA ILE A 10 -4.05 1.55 4.15
C ILE A 10 -4.41 2.89 3.52
N THR A 11 -4.04 3.98 4.18
CA THR A 11 -4.26 5.35 3.69
C THR A 11 -2.93 6.09 3.57
N ALA A 12 -2.83 6.97 2.58
CA ALA A 12 -1.65 7.84 2.44
C ALA A 12 -1.78 9.05 3.36
N ALA A 13 -0.72 9.38 4.09
CA ALA A 13 -0.69 10.54 4.99
C ALA A 13 -0.77 11.89 4.25
N HIS A 14 -0.27 11.92 3.02
CA HIS A 14 -0.28 13.09 2.14
C HIS A 14 -0.80 12.71 0.75
N GLY A 15 -1.44 13.65 0.07
CA GLY A 15 -1.85 13.47 -1.32
C GLY A 15 -0.64 13.28 -2.25
N GLY A 16 -0.80 12.45 -3.28
CA GLY A 16 0.28 12.15 -4.21
C GLY A 16 -0.20 11.31 -5.40
N GLN A 17 0.69 11.15 -6.37
CA GLN A 17 0.49 10.29 -7.53
C GLN A 17 1.13 8.92 -7.28
N VAL A 18 0.41 7.84 -7.58
CA VAL A 18 0.98 6.49 -7.60
C VAL A 18 1.92 6.40 -8.79
N VAL A 19 3.20 6.17 -8.52
CA VAL A 19 4.24 6.04 -9.56
C VAL A 19 4.41 4.59 -9.96
N GLU A 20 4.40 3.69 -8.97
CA GLU A 20 4.76 2.29 -9.18
C GLU A 20 4.05 1.41 -8.15
N TRP A 21 3.53 0.28 -8.61
CA TRP A 21 3.07 -0.80 -7.74
C TRP A 21 4.21 -1.79 -7.53
N LEU A 22 4.53 -2.09 -6.27
CA LEU A 22 5.60 -3.01 -5.90
C LEU A 22 5.08 -4.44 -5.64
N VAL A 23 3.76 -4.59 -5.57
CA VAL A 23 3.06 -5.85 -5.32
C VAL A 23 1.89 -5.98 -6.27
N GLU A 24 1.49 -7.23 -6.52
CA GLU A 24 0.33 -7.58 -7.33
C GLU A 24 -0.79 -8.18 -6.45
N ASP A 25 -2.00 -8.27 -7.00
CA ASP A 25 -3.11 -8.92 -6.28
C ASP A 25 -2.80 -10.40 -6.00
N GLY A 26 -2.97 -10.80 -4.75
CA GLY A 26 -2.68 -12.15 -4.29
C GLY A 26 -1.23 -12.40 -3.85
N ASP A 27 -0.33 -11.43 -4.02
CA ASP A 27 1.06 -11.56 -3.55
C ASP A 27 1.12 -11.43 -2.00
N PRO A 28 1.83 -12.34 -1.29
CA PRO A 28 1.93 -12.28 0.15
C PRO A 28 2.85 -11.13 0.61
N VAL A 29 2.32 -10.29 1.51
CA VAL A 29 3.04 -9.12 2.05
C VAL A 29 3.23 -9.21 3.56
N SER A 30 4.33 -8.65 4.06
CA SER A 30 4.65 -8.60 5.49
C SER A 30 4.47 -7.20 6.10
N PRO A 31 4.27 -7.08 7.42
CA PRO A 31 4.23 -5.79 8.09
C PRO A 31 5.52 -4.98 7.85
N GLY A 32 5.37 -3.71 7.49
CA GLY A 32 6.50 -2.82 7.16
C GLY A 32 7.02 -2.98 5.73
N GLN A 33 6.53 -3.96 4.96
CA GLN A 33 6.85 -4.09 3.54
C GLN A 33 6.12 -3.02 2.71
N PRO A 34 6.79 -2.36 1.76
CA PRO A 34 6.16 -1.37 0.90
C PRO A 34 5.29 -2.05 -0.17
N LEU A 35 4.08 -1.52 -0.39
CA LEU A 35 3.13 -2.03 -1.39
C LEU A 35 3.21 -1.27 -2.72
N LEU A 36 3.50 0.03 -2.66
CA LEU A 36 3.57 0.91 -3.82
C LEU A 36 4.45 2.12 -3.50
N ARG A 37 4.86 2.86 -4.53
CA ARG A 37 5.55 4.15 -4.43
C ARG A 37 4.60 5.29 -4.74
N LEU A 38 4.50 6.24 -3.81
CA LEU A 38 3.78 7.51 -3.99
C LEU A 38 4.78 8.65 -4.20
N HIS A 39 4.50 9.50 -5.19
CA HIS A 39 5.16 10.79 -5.33
C HIS A 39 4.24 11.88 -4.77
N PRO A 40 4.67 12.65 -3.76
CA PRO A 40 3.84 13.71 -3.18
C PRO A 40 3.55 14.81 -4.21
N MET A 41 2.33 15.36 -4.19
CA MET A 41 1.98 16.57 -4.95
C MET A 41 2.09 17.76 -4.00
N GLY A 42 3.25 18.43 -3.96
CA GLY A 42 3.45 19.63 -3.13
C GLY A 42 4.77 19.76 -2.38
N SER A 43 5.76 18.90 -2.64
CA SER A 43 7.14 19.12 -2.17
C SER A 43 7.95 19.85 -3.25
N GLU A 44 7.63 21.12 -3.48
CA GLU A 44 8.53 22.10 -4.09
C GLU A 44 8.98 23.10 -3.03
#